data_AF-A0A1S9JR57-F1
#
_entry.id   AF-A0A1S9JR57-F1
#
_cell.length_a   1.000
_cell.length_b   1.000
_cell.length_c   1.000
_cell.angle_alpha   90.00
_cell.angle_beta   90.00
_cell.angle_gamma   90.00
#
_symmetry.space_group_name_H-M   'P 1'
#
loop_
_entity.id
_entity.type
_entity.pdbx_description
1 polymer ?
#
loop_
_entity_poly.entity_id
_entity_poly.type
_entity_poly.pdbx_seq_one_letter_code
_entity_poly.pdbx_strand_id
1 'polypeptide(L)'
;MHYGKVKIVDISESVVSQYLESQHKLTRTRLTDIPLYLLLEPNNPALAAVLITSQGFSGEATDMFLMMACLSLFETDERMSLFLSGCLSSISAKVRAIIQTDISASWTLGAIALQLHMSESLLKTKLKNEGGMFSRLLLEERMRVAVNMLCSRHGYGQAIAEKCGYSSRSYFISV
;
A
#
# COMPACT_ATOMS: atom_id res chain seq x y z
N MET A 1 -5.63 -34.06 -24.35
CA MET A 1 -5.10 -33.33 -23.18
C MET A 1 -5.59 -31.90 -23.26
N HIS A 2 -6.56 -31.52 -22.43
CA HIS A 2 -7.15 -30.18 -22.42
C HIS A 2 -6.23 -29.27 -21.58
N TYR A 3 -5.47 -28.40 -22.23
CA TYR A 3 -4.86 -27.27 -21.54
C TYR A 3 -6.01 -26.42 -21.00
N GLY A 4 -6.23 -26.48 -19.69
CA GLY A 4 -7.14 -25.56 -19.01
C GLY A 4 -6.72 -24.13 -19.34
N LYS A 5 -7.67 -23.33 -19.84
CA LYS A 5 -7.47 -21.94 -20.27
C LYS A 5 -6.84 -21.14 -19.14
N VAL A 6 -5.54 -20.89 -19.21
CA VAL A 6 -4.87 -19.92 -18.35
C VAL A 6 -5.49 -18.56 -18.66
N LYS A 7 -6.09 -17.94 -17.65
CA LYS A 7 -6.63 -16.58 -17.75
C LYS A 7 -5.61 -15.64 -17.11
N ILE A 8 -5.25 -14.58 -17.82
CA ILE A 8 -4.26 -13.60 -17.40
C ILE A 8 -4.97 -12.27 -17.18
N VAL A 9 -4.59 -11.57 -16.11
CA VAL A 9 -5.04 -10.22 -15.80
C VAL A 9 -3.81 -9.39 -15.52
N ASP A 10 -3.71 -8.25 -16.21
CA ASP A 10 -2.71 -7.23 -15.95
C ASP A 10 -3.30 -6.22 -14.96
N ILE A 11 -2.57 -5.94 -13.89
CA ILE A 11 -2.96 -4.98 -12.85
C ILE A 11 -1.98 -3.82 -12.90
N SER A 12 -2.48 -2.60 -13.06
CA SER A 12 -1.64 -1.41 -13.12
C SER A 12 -1.04 -1.06 -11.76
N GLU A 13 0.10 -0.37 -11.77
CA GLU A 13 0.75 0.13 -10.54
C GLU A 13 -0.17 1.04 -9.72
N SER A 14 -1.06 1.82 -10.37
CA SER A 14 -2.03 2.68 -9.68
C SER A 14 -3.04 1.89 -8.86
N VAL A 15 -3.55 0.78 -9.41
CA VAL A 15 -4.47 -0.11 -8.70
C VAL A 15 -3.77 -0.81 -7.55
N VAL A 16 -2.53 -1.28 -7.77
CA VAL A 16 -1.73 -1.89 -6.70
C VAL A 16 -1.49 -0.90 -5.56
N SER A 17 -1.12 0.35 -5.87
CA SER A 17 -0.90 1.41 -4.88
C SER A 17 -2.16 1.67 -4.06
N GLN A 18 -3.30 1.82 -4.73
CA GLN A 18 -4.57 2.08 -4.05
C GLN A 18 -5.08 0.89 -3.24
N TYR A 19 -4.84 -0.35 -3.70
CA TYR A 19 -5.14 -1.54 -2.93
C TYR A 19 -4.33 -1.59 -1.64
N LEU A 20 -3.01 -1.41 -1.71
CA LEU A 20 -2.16 -1.36 -0.52
C LEU A 20 -2.56 -0.26 0.46
N GLU A 21 -2.93 0.92 -0.05
CA GLU A 21 -3.46 2.01 0.76
C GLU A 21 -4.73 1.64 1.51
N SER A 22 -5.63 0.86 0.89
CA SER A 22 -6.92 0.45 1.48
C SER A 22 -6.78 -0.61 2.57
N GLN A 23 -5.73 -1.44 2.51
CA GLN A 23 -5.60 -2.61 3.38
C GLN A 23 -5.07 -2.28 4.78
N HIS A 24 -4.47 -1.10 5.02
CA HIS A 24 -3.95 -0.66 6.33
C HIS A 24 -3.06 -1.66 7.09
N LYS A 25 -2.61 -2.73 6.41
CA LYS A 25 -1.85 -3.86 6.96
C LYS A 25 -0.70 -4.13 6.01
N LEU A 26 0.41 -3.45 6.25
CA LEU A 26 1.68 -3.92 5.73
C LEU A 26 2.42 -4.52 6.91
N THR A 27 2.62 -5.83 6.85
CA THR A 27 3.25 -6.59 7.93
C THR A 27 4.73 -6.22 8.02
N ARG A 28 5.29 -6.28 9.25
CA ARG A 28 6.67 -5.95 9.64
C ARG A 28 7.73 -6.92 9.09
N THR A 29 7.54 -7.47 7.91
CA THR A 29 8.49 -8.37 7.26
C THR A 29 9.49 -7.53 6.47
N ARG A 30 10.77 -7.79 6.68
CA ARG A 30 11.85 -7.11 5.94
C ARG A 30 11.59 -7.36 4.45
N LEU A 31 11.63 -6.31 3.63
CA LEU A 31 11.44 -6.38 2.17
C LEU A 31 12.62 -7.10 1.46
N THR A 32 13.40 -7.92 2.18
CA THR A 32 14.58 -8.64 1.71
C THR A 32 14.26 -9.77 0.74
N ASP A 33 13.07 -10.38 0.83
CA ASP A 33 12.71 -11.60 0.11
C ASP A 33 11.35 -11.43 -0.60
N ILE A 34 11.23 -10.40 -1.44
CA ILE A 34 10.04 -10.28 -2.29
C ILE A 34 10.16 -11.33 -3.41
N PRO A 35 9.26 -12.33 -3.46
CA PRO A 35 9.36 -13.38 -4.48
C PRO A 35 9.05 -12.80 -5.87
N LEU A 36 9.71 -13.29 -6.92
CA LEU A 36 9.44 -12.87 -8.32
C LEU A 36 8.05 -13.31 -8.81
N TYR A 37 7.54 -14.39 -8.24
CA TYR A 37 6.19 -14.89 -8.48
C TYR A 37 5.61 -15.38 -7.16
N LEU A 38 4.32 -15.15 -6.94
CA LEU A 38 3.60 -15.62 -5.77
C LEU A 38 2.48 -16.56 -6.22
N LEU A 39 2.49 -17.79 -5.71
CA LEU A 39 1.42 -18.76 -5.96
C LEU A 39 0.46 -18.75 -4.76
N LEU A 40 -0.79 -18.37 -5.01
CA LEU A 40 -1.85 -18.31 -4.00
C LEU A 40 -3.09 -19.02 -4.51
N GLU A 41 -3.84 -19.63 -3.59
CA GLU A 41 -5.19 -20.10 -3.87
C GLU A 41 -6.20 -18.99 -3.50
N PRO A 42 -7.09 -18.59 -4.41
CA PRO A 42 -8.09 -17.57 -4.10
C PRO A 42 -9.12 -18.14 -3.13
N ASN A 43 -9.59 -17.32 -2.19
CA ASN A 43 -10.65 -17.70 -1.25
C ASN A 43 -11.94 -18.20 -1.96
N ASN A 44 -12.19 -17.74 -3.19
CA ASN A 44 -13.26 -18.23 -4.04
C ASN A 44 -12.81 -18.32 -5.52
N PRO A 45 -12.43 -19.51 -6.03
CA PRO A 45 -11.89 -19.66 -7.38
C PRO A 45 -12.94 -19.43 -8.49
N ALA A 46 -14.22 -19.72 -8.22
CA ALA A 46 -15.30 -19.48 -9.18
C ALA A 46 -15.51 -17.97 -9.37
N LEU A 47 -15.51 -17.21 -8.27
CA LEU A 47 -15.60 -15.76 -8.30
C LEU A 47 -14.37 -15.14 -8.99
N ALA A 48 -13.16 -15.62 -8.68
CA ALA A 48 -11.94 -15.19 -9.37
C ALA A 48 -12.06 -15.36 -10.89
N ALA A 49 -12.52 -16.53 -11.33
CA ALA A 49 -12.66 -16.85 -12.75
C ALA A 49 -13.67 -15.95 -13.47
N VAL A 50 -14.75 -15.53 -12.80
CA VAL A 50 -15.77 -14.62 -13.33
C VAL A 50 -15.24 -13.19 -13.40
N LEU A 51 -14.64 -12.69 -12.32
CA LEU A 51 -14.08 -11.33 -12.25
C LEU A 51 -13.01 -11.09 -13.31
N ILE A 52 -12.14 -12.08 -13.53
CA ILE A 52 -11.12 -12.04 -14.58
C ILE A 52 -11.75 -11.96 -15.97
N THR A 53 -12.84 -12.70 -16.22
CA THR A 53 -13.52 -12.68 -17.54
C THR A 53 -14.38 -11.47 -17.79
N SER A 54 -14.84 -10.78 -16.76
CA SER A 54 -15.64 -9.56 -16.89
C SER A 54 -14.80 -8.31 -17.19
N GLN A 55 -13.47 -8.40 -17.13
CA GLN A 55 -12.59 -7.29 -17.48
C GLN A 55 -12.73 -6.90 -18.94
N GLY A 56 -12.72 -5.58 -19.21
CA GLY A 56 -12.81 -5.04 -20.57
C GLY A 56 -14.23 -5.01 -21.17
N PHE A 57 -15.26 -5.41 -20.40
CA PHE A 57 -16.67 -5.27 -20.81
C PHE A 57 -17.34 -3.99 -20.28
N SER A 58 -16.72 -3.30 -19.33
CA SER A 58 -17.26 -2.09 -18.70
C SER A 58 -16.13 -1.10 -18.46
N GLY A 59 -16.36 0.20 -18.68
CA GLY A 59 -15.31 1.24 -18.76
C GLY A 59 -14.28 1.34 -17.61
N GLU A 60 -13.34 2.27 -17.74
CA GLU A 60 -12.12 2.32 -16.91
C GLU A 60 -12.35 2.24 -15.38
N ALA A 61 -13.36 2.94 -14.84
CA ALA A 61 -13.65 2.90 -13.41
C ALA A 61 -14.14 1.53 -12.92
N THR A 62 -14.94 0.84 -13.73
CA THR A 62 -15.43 -0.51 -13.40
C THR A 62 -14.31 -1.54 -13.47
N ASP A 63 -13.38 -1.42 -14.42
CA ASP A 63 -12.20 -2.29 -14.48
C ASP A 63 -11.32 -2.12 -13.24
N MET A 64 -11.17 -0.89 -12.74
CA MET A 64 -10.48 -0.62 -11.48
C MET A 64 -11.15 -1.32 -10.29
N PHE A 65 -12.47 -1.23 -10.13
CA PHE A 65 -13.18 -1.94 -9.06
C PHE A 65 -13.06 -3.47 -9.20
N LEU A 66 -13.09 -3.99 -10.42
CA LEU A 66 -12.89 -5.42 -10.68
C LEU A 66 -11.47 -5.88 -10.30
N MET A 67 -10.44 -5.10 -10.62
CA MET A 67 -9.06 -5.41 -10.23
C MET A 67 -8.89 -5.37 -8.70
N MET A 68 -9.48 -4.38 -8.03
CA MET A 68 -9.48 -4.31 -6.55
C MET A 68 -10.19 -5.54 -5.94
N ALA A 69 -11.31 -5.96 -6.52
CA ALA A 69 -12.03 -7.16 -6.10
C ALA A 69 -11.23 -8.44 -6.36
N CYS A 70 -10.48 -8.52 -7.46
CA CYS A 70 -9.57 -9.64 -7.72
C CYS A 70 -8.47 -9.72 -6.64
N LEU A 71 -7.88 -8.59 -6.27
CA LEU A 71 -6.84 -8.52 -5.24
C LEU A 71 -7.38 -8.91 -3.85
N SER A 72 -8.60 -8.51 -3.50
CA SER A 72 -9.20 -8.84 -2.19
C SER A 72 -9.48 -10.34 -2.00
N LEU A 73 -9.57 -11.13 -3.07
CA LEU A 73 -9.67 -12.60 -2.96
C LEU A 73 -8.46 -13.26 -2.31
N PHE A 74 -7.34 -12.53 -2.20
CA PHE A 74 -6.07 -12.96 -1.63
C PHE A 74 -5.70 -12.22 -0.34
N GLU A 75 -6.61 -11.40 0.21
CA GLU A 75 -6.36 -10.54 1.38
C GLU A 75 -5.92 -11.32 2.63
N THR A 76 -6.32 -12.58 2.73
CA THR A 76 -5.97 -13.46 3.86
C THR A 76 -4.50 -13.83 3.92
N ASP A 77 -3.75 -13.66 2.82
CA ASP A 77 -2.33 -14.00 2.77
C ASP A 77 -1.43 -12.76 2.93
N GLU A 78 -0.71 -12.70 4.05
CA GLU A 78 0.19 -11.58 4.36
C GLU A 78 1.29 -11.39 3.30
N ARG A 79 1.67 -12.45 2.58
CA ARG A 79 2.69 -12.40 1.52
C ARG A 79 2.23 -11.58 0.31
N MET A 80 0.91 -11.47 0.10
CA MET A 80 0.33 -10.72 -1.02
C MET A 80 0.68 -9.23 -0.92
N SER A 81 0.53 -8.64 0.26
CA SER A 81 0.85 -7.23 0.51
C SER A 81 2.34 -6.91 0.23
N LEU A 82 3.24 -7.81 0.65
CA LEU A 82 4.67 -7.70 0.41
C LEU A 82 5.02 -7.84 -1.07
N PHE A 83 4.43 -8.82 -1.75
CA PHE A 83 4.62 -9.03 -3.19
C PHE A 83 4.21 -7.80 -3.99
N LEU A 84 3.01 -7.28 -3.73
CA LEU A 84 2.48 -6.07 -4.36
C LEU A 84 3.34 -4.83 -4.10
N SER A 85 3.93 -4.70 -2.90
CA SER A 85 4.85 -3.60 -2.60
C SER A 85 6.11 -3.61 -3.47
N GLY A 86 6.53 -4.80 -3.93
CA GLY A 86 7.63 -4.98 -4.86
C GLY A 86 7.32 -4.50 -6.28
N CYS A 87 6.05 -4.53 -6.68
CA CYS A 87 5.56 -4.07 -7.99
C CYS A 87 5.57 -2.55 -8.13
N LEU A 88 5.68 -1.80 -7.03
CA LEU A 88 5.81 -0.35 -7.07
C LEU A 88 7.15 0.03 -7.71
N SER A 89 7.14 0.90 -8.72
CA SER A 89 8.35 1.40 -9.38
C SER A 89 8.87 2.66 -8.67
N SER A 90 7.95 3.48 -8.15
CA SER A 90 8.28 4.71 -7.43
C SER A 90 8.87 4.44 -6.04
N ILE A 91 9.99 5.11 -5.73
CA ILE A 91 10.57 5.09 -4.39
C ILE A 91 9.62 5.74 -3.37
N SER A 92 8.90 6.78 -3.77
CA SER A 92 7.92 7.46 -2.92
C SER A 92 6.75 6.53 -2.58
N ALA A 93 6.28 5.74 -3.55
CA ALA A 93 5.24 4.74 -3.31
C ALA A 93 5.71 3.65 -2.32
N LYS A 94 6.94 3.14 -2.48
CA LYS A 94 7.53 2.19 -1.51
C LYS A 94 7.67 2.76 -0.11
N VAL A 95 8.12 4.02 0.00
CA VAL A 95 8.22 4.72 1.29
C VAL A 95 6.86 4.88 1.95
N ARG A 96 5.82 5.27 1.19
CA ARG A 96 4.44 5.38 1.71
C ARG A 96 3.91 4.04 2.20
N ALA A 97 4.11 2.98 1.42
CA ALA A 97 3.74 1.62 1.82
C ALA A 97 4.38 1.26 3.18
N ILE A 98 5.70 1.45 3.34
CA ILE A 98 6.36 1.16 4.62
C ILE A 98 5.78 2.00 5.77
N ILE A 99 5.54 3.30 5.56
CA ILE A 99 4.96 4.16 6.60
C ILE A 99 3.58 3.67 7.03
N GLN A 100 2.77 3.18 6.08
CA GLN A 100 1.43 2.66 6.33
C GLN A 100 1.41 1.34 7.11
N THR A 101 2.55 0.64 7.24
CA THR A 101 2.67 -0.55 8.12
C THR A 101 2.32 -0.23 9.58
N ASP A 102 2.73 0.95 10.03
CA ASP A 102 2.44 1.50 11.35
C ASP A 102 2.57 3.02 11.27
N ILE A 103 1.45 3.70 11.01
CA ILE A 103 1.43 5.15 10.83
C ILE A 103 1.87 5.92 12.10
N SER A 104 1.74 5.29 13.27
CA SER A 104 2.02 5.90 14.57
C SER A 104 3.50 5.84 14.96
N ALA A 105 4.29 4.98 14.31
CA ALA A 105 5.69 4.79 14.62
C ALA A 105 6.54 6.05 14.38
N SER A 106 7.67 6.12 15.10
CA SER A 106 8.70 7.15 14.99
C SER A 106 9.61 6.90 13.76
N TRP A 107 9.01 6.93 12.57
CA TRP A 107 9.74 6.71 11.33
C TRP A 107 10.89 7.70 11.13
N THR A 108 12.06 7.17 10.82
CA THR A 108 13.25 7.94 10.43
C THR A 108 13.67 7.53 9.02
N LEU A 109 14.41 8.41 8.33
CA LEU A 109 14.96 8.08 7.01
C LEU A 109 15.81 6.80 7.06
N GLY A 110 16.60 6.63 8.13
CA GLY A 110 17.41 5.42 8.36
C GLY A 110 16.59 4.16 8.53
N ALA A 111 15.50 4.21 9.31
CA ALA A 111 14.62 3.05 9.48
C ALA A 111 14.00 2.60 8.14
N ILE A 112 13.57 3.55 7.31
CA ILE A 112 13.03 3.26 5.97
C ILE A 112 14.13 2.74 5.03
N ALA A 113 15.31 3.36 5.06
CA ALA A 113 16.46 2.95 4.24
C ALA A 113 16.88 1.50 4.53
N LEU A 114 16.87 1.11 5.81
CA LEU A 114 17.11 -0.28 6.23
C LEU A 114 16.06 -1.24 5.68
N GLN A 115 14.78 -0.87 5.69
CA GLN A 115 13.73 -1.71 5.09
C GLN A 115 13.86 -1.83 3.57
N LEU A 116 14.37 -0.80 2.91
CA LEU A 116 14.56 -0.78 1.44
C LEU A 116 15.92 -1.30 0.98
N HIS A 117 16.81 -1.71 1.89
CA HIS A 117 18.19 -2.11 1.59
C HIS A 117 18.99 -1.05 0.82
N MET A 118 18.81 0.21 1.20
CA MET A 118 19.52 1.35 0.61
C MET A 118 20.27 2.11 1.70
N SER A 119 21.31 2.84 1.32
CA SER A 119 21.84 3.88 2.19
C SER A 119 20.85 5.03 2.30
N GLU A 120 20.86 5.77 3.41
CA GLU A 120 20.05 6.99 3.56
C GLU A 120 20.34 8.01 2.45
N SER A 121 21.60 8.12 2.03
CA SER A 121 22.02 9.00 0.94
C SER A 121 21.38 8.62 -0.40
N LEU A 122 21.34 7.32 -0.73
CA LEU A 122 20.72 6.83 -1.94
C LEU A 122 19.20 7.03 -1.91
N LEU A 123 18.56 6.72 -0.77
CA LEU A 123 17.12 6.94 -0.59
C LEU A 123 16.76 8.42 -0.73
N LYS A 124 17.53 9.32 -0.11
CA LYS A 124 17.34 10.76 -0.21
C LYS A 124 17.48 11.27 -1.65
N THR A 125 18.48 10.78 -2.38
CA THR A 125 18.68 11.15 -3.79
C THR A 125 17.52 10.66 -4.66
N LYS A 126 17.07 9.40 -4.49
CA LYS A 126 15.93 8.87 -5.24
C LYS A 126 14.64 9.64 -4.97
N LEU A 127 14.35 9.95 -3.70
CA LEU A 127 13.19 10.76 -3.34
C LEU A 127 13.25 12.16 -3.97
N LYS A 128 14.43 12.80 -3.93
CA LYS A 128 14.63 14.11 -4.55
C LYS A 128 14.43 14.06 -6.07
N ASN A 129 14.87 13.01 -6.74
CA ASN A 129 14.67 12.82 -8.17
C ASN A 129 13.19 12.68 -8.53
N GLU A 130 12.38 12.13 -7.62
CA GLU A 130 10.91 12.09 -7.74
C GLU A 130 10.22 13.39 -7.28
N GLY A 131 10.98 14.44 -6.95
CA GLY A 131 10.45 15.71 -6.45
C GLY A 131 9.92 15.67 -5.02
N GLY A 132 10.21 14.58 -4.28
CA GLY A 132 9.74 14.33 -2.93
C GLY A 132 10.79 14.52 -1.84
N MET A 133 10.33 14.55 -0.60
CA MET A 133 11.18 14.51 0.59
C MET A 133 10.50 13.65 1.66
N PHE A 134 11.29 12.87 2.39
CA PHE A 134 10.77 11.89 3.35
C PHE A 134 9.83 12.50 4.40
N SER A 135 10.19 13.64 4.99
CA SER A 135 9.36 14.29 6.00
C SER A 135 8.01 14.75 5.46
N ARG A 136 7.96 15.19 4.20
CA ARG A 136 6.72 15.57 3.53
C ARG A 136 5.84 14.35 3.25
N LEU A 137 6.42 13.23 2.79
CA LEU A 137 5.68 11.99 2.60
C LEU A 137 5.08 11.47 3.91
N LEU A 138 5.86 11.48 5.00
CA LEU A 138 5.38 11.07 6.32
C LEU A 138 4.24 11.98 6.82
N LEU A 139 4.36 13.29 6.60
CA LEU A 139 3.33 14.27 6.95
C LEU A 139 2.03 14.02 6.18
N GLU A 140 2.13 13.89 4.85
CA GLU A 140 1.00 13.64 3.94
C GLU A 140 0.26 12.36 4.34
N GLU A 141 0.97 11.26 4.61
CA GLU A 141 0.34 10.00 5.02
C GLU A 141 -0.35 10.11 6.39
N ARG A 142 0.28 10.76 7.37
CA ARG A 142 -0.32 10.93 8.71
C ARG A 142 -1.59 11.77 8.64
N MET A 143 -1.60 12.83 7.83
CA MET A 143 -2.76 13.68 7.64
C MET A 143 -3.87 12.99 6.85
N ARG A 144 -3.51 12.20 5.81
CA ARG A 144 -4.47 11.37 5.07
C ARG A 144 -5.22 10.41 6.00
N VAL A 145 -4.50 9.70 6.87
CA VAL A 145 -5.11 8.79 7.86
C VAL A 145 -5.96 9.56 8.88
N ALA A 146 -5.50 10.72 9.34
CA ALA A 146 -6.26 11.56 10.26
C ALA A 146 -7.60 12.01 9.67
N VAL A 147 -7.60 12.47 8.40
CA VAL A 147 -8.82 12.85 7.67
C VAL A 147 -9.78 11.67 7.60
N ASN A 148 -9.29 10.48 7.24
CA ASN A 148 -10.12 9.28 7.17
C ASN A 148 -10.78 8.97 8.54
N MET A 149 -10.01 8.99 9.63
CA MET A 149 -10.54 8.75 10.98
C MET A 149 -11.58 9.79 11.41
N LEU A 150 -11.38 11.07 11.06
CA LEU A 150 -12.32 12.16 11.34
C LEU A 150 -13.63 11.97 10.56
N CYS A 151 -13.54 11.68 9.26
CA CYS A 151 -14.70 11.44 8.40
C CYS A 151 -15.51 10.21 8.85
N SER A 152 -14.84 9.14 9.26
CA SER A 152 -15.49 7.92 9.73
C SER A 152 -15.96 8.00 11.19
N ARG A 153 -15.87 9.16 11.86
CA ARG A 153 -16.24 9.37 13.29
C ARG A 153 -15.57 8.40 14.27
N HIS A 154 -14.33 7.98 13.99
CA HIS A 154 -13.57 7.02 14.81
C HIS A 154 -12.84 7.66 16.02
N GLY A 155 -13.13 8.93 16.33
CA GLY A 155 -12.56 9.70 17.43
C GLY A 155 -12.43 11.19 17.11
N TYR A 156 -11.88 11.97 18.04
CA TYR A 156 -11.58 13.39 17.85
C TYR A 156 -10.37 13.82 18.69
N GLY A 157 -9.73 14.92 18.33
CA GLY A 157 -8.71 15.59 19.16
C GLY A 157 -7.47 14.73 19.43
N GLN A 158 -7.06 14.64 20.71
CA GLN A 158 -5.82 13.96 21.12
C GLN A 158 -5.78 12.48 20.71
N ALA A 159 -6.92 11.78 20.75
CA ALA A 159 -6.98 10.37 20.39
C ALA A 159 -6.62 10.10 18.91
N ILE A 160 -6.99 11.01 18.00
CA ILE A 160 -6.61 10.90 16.59
C ILE A 160 -5.14 11.31 16.40
N ALA A 161 -4.70 12.37 17.09
CA ALA A 161 -3.31 12.80 17.05
C ALA A 161 -2.35 11.66 17.42
N GLU A 162 -2.60 10.97 18.52
CA GLU A 162 -1.81 9.82 18.98
C GLU A 162 -1.84 8.66 17.98
N LYS A 163 -3.03 8.29 17.47
CA LYS A 163 -3.18 7.24 16.45
C LYS A 163 -2.42 7.55 15.16
N CYS A 164 -2.24 8.83 14.83
CA CYS A 164 -1.47 9.27 13.66
C CYS A 164 0.01 9.56 13.98
N GLY A 165 0.49 9.20 15.18
CA GLY A 165 1.90 9.33 15.57
C GLY A 165 2.33 10.74 15.98
N TYR A 166 1.38 11.60 16.38
CA TYR A 166 1.65 12.91 16.95
C TYR A 166 1.63 12.84 18.48
N SER A 167 2.73 13.31 19.10
CA SER A 167 2.85 13.41 20.56
C SER A 167 2.07 14.60 21.15
N SER A 168 1.69 15.58 20.32
CA SER A 168 1.01 16.80 20.74
C SER A 168 -0.19 17.10 19.85
N ARG A 169 -1.37 17.22 20.46
CA ARG A 169 -2.58 17.72 19.77
C ARG A 169 -2.38 19.12 19.20
N SER A 170 -1.67 20.01 19.90
CA SER A 170 -1.45 21.37 19.40
C SER A 170 -0.63 21.35 18.11
N TYR A 171 0.40 20.50 18.05
CA TYR A 171 1.19 20.33 16.83
C TYR A 171 0.34 19.70 15.72
N PHE A 172 -0.43 18.65 16.04
CA PHE A 172 -1.35 18.01 15.09
C PHE A 172 -2.36 18.99 14.47
N ILE A 173 -2.90 19.94 15.25
CA ILE A 173 -3.84 20.97 14.75
C ILE A 173 -3.13 22.05 13.92
N SER A 174 -1.84 22.29 14.16
CA SER A 174 -1.08 23.36 13.50
C SER A 174 -0.52 23.01 12.13
N VAL A 175 -0.44 21.71 11.83
CA VAL A 175 0.00 21.17 10.53
C VAL A 175 -1.13 21.29 9.52
#